data_AF-A0A5C8GG07-F1
#
_entry.id   AF-A0A5C8GG07-F1
#
_cell.length_a   1.000
_cell.length_b   1.000
_cell.length_c   1.000
_cell.angle_alpha   90.00
_cell.angle_beta   90.00
_cell.angle_gamma   90.00
#
_symmetry.space_group_name_H-M   'P 1'
#
loop_
_entity.id
_entity.type
_entity.pdbx_description
1 polymer ?
#
loop_
_entity_poly.entity_id
_entity_poly.type
_entity_poly.pdbx_seq_one_letter_code
_entity_poly.pdbx_strand_id
1 'polypeptide(L)'
;DTVGTLVGVCTKANMLTKDGEVPRCKQALFADSIGTVAGACLGTSTVTTFVESASGVAEGGKTGLTSLVFSALMFVSLFLSNIFLSIPSAATAPALIIVGLFMMTPILEINFEDYTESIPAFICIIFMPFAYSIAEGITFGVLSFTLLKLVSGKIKEISLFTWILSAFLLLKIFMPIIQKMIN
;
A
#
# COMPACT_ATOMS: atom_id res chain seq x y z
N ASP A 1 -2.71 -2.44 -0.91
CA ASP A 1 -1.95 -1.48 -1.70
C ASP A 1 -2.59 -0.10 -1.69
N THR A 2 -3.77 0.07 -2.31
CA THR A 2 -4.51 1.35 -2.39
C THR A 2 -4.54 2.18 -1.09
N VAL A 3 -4.94 1.59 0.04
CA VAL A 3 -5.04 2.35 1.30
C VAL A 3 -3.67 2.85 1.75
N GLY A 4 -2.64 2.00 1.67
CA GLY A 4 -1.29 2.35 2.11
C GLY A 4 -0.67 3.42 1.24
N THR A 5 -0.79 3.31 -0.09
CA THR A 5 -0.26 4.29 -1.02
C THR A 5 -1.03 5.61 -0.96
N LEU A 6 -2.36 5.56 -0.83
CA LEU A 6 -3.20 6.75 -0.64
C LEU A 6 -2.80 7.52 0.61
N VAL A 7 -2.69 6.85 1.77
CA VAL A 7 -2.25 7.48 3.02
C VAL A 7 -0.83 8.04 2.87
N GLY A 8 0.10 7.29 2.30
CA GLY A 8 1.48 7.73 2.07
C GLY A 8 1.56 9.00 1.21
N VAL A 9 0.82 9.04 0.09
CA VAL A 9 0.76 10.21 -0.79
C VAL A 9 0.07 11.39 -0.10
N CYS A 10 -1.05 11.18 0.61
CA CYS A 10 -1.74 12.24 1.34
C CYS A 10 -0.88 12.85 2.47
N THR A 11 -0.08 12.03 3.14
CA THR A 11 0.90 12.46 4.15
C THR A 11 1.93 13.40 3.52
N LYS A 12 2.52 12.99 2.38
CA LYS A 12 3.46 13.84 1.61
C LYS A 12 2.81 15.07 1.02
N ALA A 13 1.51 14.99 0.69
CA ALA A 13 0.72 16.11 0.20
C ALA A 13 0.40 17.16 1.25
N ASN A 14 0.59 16.84 2.54
CA ASN A 14 0.05 17.61 3.65
C ASN A 14 -1.47 17.82 3.49
N MET A 15 -2.16 16.74 3.12
CA MET A 15 -3.61 16.70 2.88
C MET A 15 -4.38 15.91 3.94
N LEU A 16 -3.69 15.38 4.95
CA LEU A 16 -4.35 14.73 6.08
C LEU A 16 -5.15 15.75 6.90
N THR A 17 -6.26 15.31 7.49
CA THR A 17 -7.01 16.10 8.46
C THR A 17 -6.18 16.31 9.73
N LYS A 18 -6.66 17.20 10.63
CA LYS A 18 -5.99 17.44 11.93
C LYS A 18 -5.87 16.18 12.78
N ASP A 19 -6.72 15.20 12.53
CA ASP A 19 -6.77 13.91 13.23
C ASP A 19 -5.93 12.83 12.51
N GLY A 20 -5.19 13.19 11.45
CA GLY A 20 -4.36 12.27 10.66
C GLY A 20 -5.13 11.44 9.63
N GLU A 21 -6.39 11.76 9.36
CA GLU A 21 -7.23 10.98 8.43
C GLU A 21 -7.17 11.51 7.00
N VAL A 22 -7.40 10.62 6.03
CA VAL A 22 -7.52 11.01 4.62
C VAL A 22 -8.90 11.63 4.37
N PRO A 23 -8.99 12.91 3.95
CA PRO A 23 -10.28 13.54 3.68
C PRO A 23 -10.97 12.83 2.52
N ARG A 24 -12.27 12.54 2.67
CA ARG A 24 -13.07 11.86 1.65
C ARG A 24 -12.48 10.51 1.22
N CYS A 25 -11.90 9.76 2.16
CA CYS A 25 -11.30 8.44 1.91
C CYS A 25 -12.27 7.49 1.18
N LYS A 26 -13.55 7.46 1.57
CA LYS A 26 -14.58 6.64 0.89
C LYS A 26 -14.70 6.98 -0.60
N GLN A 27 -14.74 8.25 -0.96
CA GLN A 27 -14.82 8.69 -2.35
C GLN A 27 -13.55 8.34 -3.13
N ALA A 28 -12.37 8.47 -2.50
CA ALA A 28 -11.10 8.10 -3.11
C ALA A 28 -11.04 6.59 -3.41
N LEU A 29 -11.41 5.75 -2.44
CA LEU A 29 -11.47 4.29 -2.61
C LEU A 29 -12.53 3.85 -3.62
N PHE A 30 -13.64 4.58 -3.72
CA PHE A 30 -14.67 4.31 -4.72
C PHE A 30 -14.18 4.64 -6.15
N ALA A 31 -13.45 5.74 -6.31
CA ALA A 31 -12.81 6.09 -7.58
C ALA A 31 -11.75 5.04 -8.00
N ASP A 32 -10.93 4.57 -7.06
CA ASP A 32 -9.96 3.50 -7.25
C ASP A 32 -10.62 2.19 -7.71
N SER A 33 -11.72 1.82 -7.05
CA SER A 33 -12.48 0.61 -7.38
C SER A 33 -13.10 0.69 -8.79
N ILE A 34 -13.71 1.83 -9.15
CA ILE A 34 -14.23 2.05 -10.50
C ILE A 34 -13.11 1.97 -11.53
N GLY A 35 -11.97 2.63 -11.26
CA GLY A 35 -10.80 2.59 -12.12
C GLY A 35 -10.26 1.17 -12.32
N THR A 36 -10.21 0.39 -11.25
CA THR A 36 -9.77 -1.02 -11.30
C THR A 36 -10.73 -1.89 -12.09
N VAL A 37 -12.04 -1.76 -11.89
CA VAL A 37 -13.04 -2.52 -12.68
C VAL A 37 -12.97 -2.16 -14.15
N ALA A 38 -12.89 -0.87 -14.47
CA ALA A 38 -12.74 -0.40 -15.85
C ALA A 38 -11.43 -0.90 -16.48
N GLY A 39 -10.31 -0.83 -15.75
CA GLY A 39 -9.01 -1.35 -16.19
C GLY A 39 -9.02 -2.85 -16.43
N ALA A 40 -9.63 -3.62 -15.52
CA ALA A 40 -9.79 -5.07 -15.67
C ALA A 40 -10.64 -5.43 -16.90
N CYS A 41 -11.73 -4.69 -17.18
CA CYS A 41 -12.52 -4.86 -18.41
C CYS A 41 -11.72 -4.59 -19.69
N LEU A 42 -10.71 -3.72 -19.61
CA LEU A 42 -9.79 -3.40 -20.70
C LEU A 42 -8.55 -4.33 -20.73
N GLY A 43 -8.46 -5.29 -19.81
CA GLY A 43 -7.35 -6.26 -19.74
C GLY A 43 -6.07 -5.74 -19.08
N THR A 44 -6.14 -4.65 -18.32
CA THR A 44 -4.98 -4.09 -17.60
C THR A 44 -4.85 -4.66 -16.19
N SER A 45 -3.70 -4.42 -15.55
CA SER A 45 -3.53 -4.65 -14.11
C SER A 45 -4.43 -3.72 -13.28
N THR A 46 -4.52 -3.99 -11.98
CA THR A 46 -5.23 -3.15 -11.01
C THR A 46 -4.74 -1.71 -11.06
N VAL A 47 -5.69 -0.76 -11.19
CA VAL A 47 -5.39 0.66 -11.18
C VAL A 47 -5.34 1.11 -9.73
N THR A 48 -4.23 1.71 -9.31
CA THR A 48 -4.07 2.19 -7.93
C THR A 48 -3.38 3.54 -7.87
N THR A 49 -3.39 4.15 -6.68
CA THR A 49 -2.60 5.35 -6.41
C THR A 49 -1.12 4.99 -6.41
N PHE A 50 -0.37 5.56 -7.34
CA PHE A 50 1.07 5.35 -7.48
C PHE A 50 1.86 6.21 -6.49
N VAL A 51 2.90 5.64 -5.90
CA VAL A 51 3.70 6.34 -4.88
C VAL A 51 4.60 7.40 -5.50
N GLU A 52 4.96 7.22 -6.76
CA GLU A 52 5.62 8.22 -7.59
C GLU A 52 4.84 9.53 -7.64
N SER A 53 3.51 9.50 -7.47
CA SER A 53 2.69 10.71 -7.39
C SER A 53 3.09 11.63 -6.23
N ALA A 54 3.78 11.11 -5.20
CA ALA A 54 4.30 11.92 -4.11
C ALA A 54 5.29 12.99 -4.60
N SER A 55 6.06 12.75 -5.67
CA SER A 55 6.96 13.75 -6.25
C SER A 55 6.19 14.87 -6.93
N GLY A 56 5.18 14.52 -7.75
CA GLY A 56 4.31 15.50 -8.40
C GLY A 56 3.52 16.34 -7.41
N VAL A 57 3.10 15.74 -6.30
CA VAL A 57 2.41 16.41 -5.20
C VAL A 57 3.35 17.32 -4.40
N ALA A 58 4.61 16.90 -4.19
CA ALA A 58 5.64 17.72 -3.54
C ALA A 58 5.96 18.99 -4.35
N GLU A 59 5.93 18.89 -5.69
CA GLU A 59 6.03 20.02 -6.62
C GLU A 59 4.75 20.87 -6.72
N GLY A 60 3.71 20.57 -5.92
CA GLY A 60 2.48 21.36 -5.82
C GLY A 60 1.26 20.81 -6.58
N GLY A 61 1.37 19.63 -7.19
CA GLY A 61 0.30 18.95 -7.92
C GLY A 61 -0.81 18.38 -7.02
N LYS A 62 -1.60 19.24 -6.37
CA LYS A 62 -2.63 18.86 -5.37
C LYS A 62 -4.07 18.86 -5.90
N THR A 63 -4.26 18.97 -7.21
CA THR A 63 -5.58 19.11 -7.84
C THR A 63 -5.87 17.95 -8.78
N GLY A 64 -7.16 17.61 -8.95
CA GLY A 64 -7.58 16.59 -9.93
C GLY A 64 -7.23 16.94 -11.39
N LEU A 65 -7.05 18.23 -11.70
CA LEU A 65 -6.55 18.65 -13.01
C LEU A 65 -5.13 18.12 -13.28
N THR A 66 -4.29 18.04 -12.25
CA THR A 66 -2.93 17.46 -12.34
C THR A 66 -3.03 15.99 -12.76
N SER A 67 -3.93 15.23 -12.14
CA SER A 67 -4.17 13.83 -12.48
C SER A 67 -4.71 13.65 -13.90
N LEU A 68 -5.59 14.54 -14.37
CA LEU A 68 -6.14 14.50 -15.72
C LEU A 68 -5.08 14.81 -16.78
N VAL A 69 -4.26 15.84 -16.55
CA VAL A 69 -3.14 16.19 -17.43
C VAL A 69 -2.12 15.05 -17.47
N PHE A 70 -1.75 14.48 -16.31
CA PHE A 70 -0.85 13.35 -16.24
C PHE A 70 -1.39 12.13 -17.00
N SER A 71 -2.67 11.81 -16.84
CA SER A 71 -3.34 10.72 -17.58
C SER A 71 -3.32 10.97 -19.09
N ALA A 72 -3.57 12.19 -19.55
CA ALA A 72 -3.50 12.55 -20.96
C ALA A 72 -2.06 12.41 -21.50
N LEU A 73 -1.05 12.84 -20.74
CA LEU A 73 0.36 12.68 -21.11
C LEU A 73 0.78 11.20 -21.16
N MET A 74 0.32 10.38 -20.21
CA MET A 74 0.54 8.93 -20.22
C MET A 74 -0.18 8.22 -21.37
N PHE A 75 -1.34 8.73 -21.77
CA PHE A 75 -2.03 8.23 -22.97
C PHE A 75 -1.23 8.55 -24.24
N VAL A 76 -0.71 9.77 -24.36
CA VAL A 76 0.18 10.15 -25.47
C VAL A 76 1.49 9.33 -25.43
N SER A 77 2.02 9.02 -24.24
CA SER A 77 3.25 8.25 -24.09
C SER A 77 3.14 6.83 -24.63
N LEU A 78 1.94 6.26 -24.76
CA LEU A 78 1.73 4.95 -25.40
C LEU A 78 2.19 4.93 -26.86
N PHE A 79 2.03 6.03 -27.59
CA PHE A 79 2.52 6.16 -28.98
C PHE A 79 4.04 6.29 -29.06
N LEU A 80 4.68 6.76 -27.97
CA LEU A 80 6.13 6.88 -27.82
C LEU A 80 6.75 5.64 -27.13
N SER A 81 5.96 4.59 -26.85
CA SER A 81 6.41 3.39 -26.12
C SER A 81 7.69 2.76 -26.68
N ASN A 82 7.82 2.68 -28.01
CA ASN A 82 9.03 2.14 -28.66
C ASN A 82 10.32 2.93 -28.32
N ILE A 83 10.20 4.24 -28.06
CA ILE A 83 11.33 5.07 -27.64
C ILE A 83 11.69 4.76 -26.20
N PHE A 84 10.70 4.62 -25.31
CA PHE A 84 10.94 4.31 -23.90
C PHE A 84 11.50 2.90 -23.68
N LEU A 85 11.11 1.92 -24.50
CA LEU A 85 11.66 0.56 -24.46
C LEU A 85 13.13 0.50 -24.90
N SER A 86 13.63 1.53 -25.60
CA SER A 86 15.05 1.63 -25.97
C SER A 86 15.94 2.09 -24.82
N ILE A 87 15.36 2.54 -23.70
CA ILE A 87 16.10 3.03 -22.53
C ILE A 87 16.56 1.82 -21.68
N PRO A 88 17.86 1.70 -21.38
CA PRO A 88 18.36 0.63 -20.53
C PRO A 88 17.76 0.67 -19.12
N SER A 89 17.48 -0.51 -18.54
CA SER A 89 16.96 -0.62 -17.16
C SER A 89 17.90 -0.01 -16.10
N ALA A 90 19.20 0.04 -16.39
CA ALA A 90 20.17 0.72 -15.53
C ALA A 90 19.88 2.23 -15.36
N ALA A 91 19.21 2.86 -16.33
CA ALA A 91 18.85 4.28 -16.24
C ALA A 91 17.61 4.53 -15.37
N THR A 92 16.70 3.55 -15.24
CA THR A 92 15.48 3.68 -14.42
C THR A 92 15.70 3.24 -12.97
N ALA A 93 16.71 2.41 -12.70
CA ALA A 93 17.00 1.91 -11.37
C ALA A 93 17.23 3.01 -10.30
N PRO A 94 17.99 4.10 -10.54
CA PRO A 94 18.17 5.16 -9.55
C PRO A 94 16.87 5.85 -9.18
N ALA A 95 15.96 6.04 -10.14
CA ALA A 95 14.66 6.62 -9.89
C ALA A 95 13.82 5.74 -8.95
N LEU A 96 13.80 4.42 -9.20
CA LEU A 96 13.09 3.46 -8.35
C LEU A 96 13.66 3.39 -6.93
N ILE A 97 14.98 3.54 -6.75
CA ILE A 97 15.61 3.59 -5.42
C ILE A 97 15.11 4.81 -4.63
N ILE A 98 15.04 5.98 -5.27
CA ILE A 98 14.55 7.21 -4.64
C ILE A 98 13.06 7.08 -4.29
N VAL A 99 12.25 6.49 -5.17
CA VAL A 99 10.83 6.22 -4.90
C VAL A 99 10.68 5.30 -3.68
N GLY A 100 11.48 4.22 -3.60
CA GLY A 100 11.50 3.33 -2.44
C GLY A 100 11.88 4.06 -1.15
N LEU A 101 12.85 4.98 -1.21
CA LEU A 101 13.22 5.81 -0.06
C LEU A 101 12.07 6.74 0.38
N PHE A 102 11.31 7.31 -0.56
CA PHE A 102 10.11 8.07 -0.23
C PHE A 102 9.00 7.21 0.38
N MET A 103 8.84 5.97 -0.07
CA MET A 103 7.90 4.99 0.49
C MET A 103 8.23 4.60 1.94
N MET A 104 9.48 4.70 2.36
CA MET A 104 9.89 4.41 3.74
C MET A 104 9.60 5.54 4.71
N THR A 105 9.34 6.77 4.26
CA THR A 105 9.14 7.91 5.18
C THR A 105 8.02 7.74 6.21
N PRO A 106 6.84 7.15 5.87
CA PRO A 106 5.76 6.94 6.85
C PRO A 106 6.16 6.07 8.05
N ILE A 107 7.29 5.35 7.99
CA ILE A 107 7.80 4.60 9.14
C ILE A 107 8.05 5.51 10.36
N LEU A 108 8.33 6.80 10.13
CA LEU A 108 8.57 7.78 11.20
C LEU A 108 7.31 8.13 11.99
N GLU A 109 6.12 7.83 11.47
CA GLU A 109 4.85 8.08 12.17
C GLU A 109 4.44 6.90 13.06
N ILE A 110 5.19 5.80 13.03
CA ILE A 110 4.93 4.64 13.89
C ILE A 110 5.31 4.98 15.33
N ASN A 111 4.38 4.72 16.26
CA ASN A 111 4.67 4.86 17.68
C ASN A 111 5.59 3.72 18.15
N PHE A 112 6.90 3.99 18.21
CA PHE A 112 7.90 3.03 18.67
C PHE A 112 7.90 2.79 20.19
N GLU A 113 7.22 3.62 20.98
CA GLU A 113 7.11 3.45 22.42
C GLU A 113 6.10 2.34 22.79
N ASP A 114 5.09 2.09 21.95
CA ASP A 114 4.16 0.98 22.14
C ASP A 114 4.66 -0.29 21.43
N TYR A 115 5.21 -1.23 22.20
CA TYR A 115 5.66 -2.53 21.69
C TYR A 115 4.55 -3.35 21.02
N THR A 116 3.28 -3.08 21.34
CA THR A 116 2.15 -3.75 20.68
C THR A 116 1.87 -3.24 19.26
N GLU A 117 2.48 -2.11 18.87
CA GLU A 117 2.44 -1.52 17.52
C GLU A 117 3.79 -1.69 16.78
N SER A 118 4.89 -1.44 17.49
CA SER A 118 6.23 -1.39 16.90
C SER A 118 6.77 -2.78 16.51
N ILE A 119 6.52 -3.82 17.32
CA ILE A 119 6.93 -5.20 16.99
C ILE A 119 6.19 -5.72 15.75
N PRO A 120 4.84 -5.60 15.63
CA PRO A 120 4.13 -5.98 14.41
C PRO A 120 4.60 -5.22 13.17
N ALA A 121 4.83 -3.91 13.28
CA ALA A 121 5.34 -3.10 12.19
C ALA A 121 6.73 -3.58 11.72
N PHE A 122 7.63 -3.85 12.66
CA PHE A 122 8.96 -4.39 12.39
C PHE A 122 8.91 -5.76 11.69
N ILE A 123 8.07 -6.68 12.18
CA ILE A 123 7.84 -7.99 11.56
C ILE A 123 7.33 -7.82 10.14
N CYS A 124 6.35 -6.93 9.93
CA CYS A 124 5.79 -6.65 8.61
C CYS A 124 6.89 -6.20 7.62
N ILE A 125 7.70 -5.21 8.02
CA ILE A 125 8.76 -4.64 7.17
C ILE A 125 9.83 -5.66 6.81
N ILE A 126 10.24 -6.51 7.76
CA ILE A 126 11.27 -7.53 7.50
C ILE A 126 10.71 -8.69 6.70
N PHE A 127 9.52 -9.20 7.01
CA PHE A 127 9.00 -10.37 6.31
C PHE A 127 8.68 -10.11 4.85
N MET A 128 8.37 -8.88 4.42
CA MET A 128 8.13 -8.57 3.01
C MET A 128 9.31 -8.95 2.08
N PRO A 129 10.55 -8.46 2.28
CA PRO A 129 11.70 -8.85 1.47
C PRO A 129 12.11 -10.30 1.71
N PHE A 130 12.04 -10.81 2.96
CA PHE A 130 12.43 -12.19 3.26
C PHE A 130 11.51 -13.23 2.60
N ALA A 131 10.21 -12.96 2.53
CA ALA A 131 9.24 -13.83 1.88
C ALA A 131 9.11 -13.57 0.37
N TYR A 132 9.83 -12.59 -0.18
CA TYR A 132 9.66 -12.10 -1.56
C TYR A 132 8.19 -11.81 -1.92
N SER A 133 7.38 -11.44 -0.93
CA SER A 133 5.94 -11.29 -1.07
C SER A 133 5.41 -10.27 -0.07
N ILE A 134 4.87 -9.18 -0.61
CA ILE A 134 4.19 -8.14 0.18
C ILE A 134 3.02 -8.75 0.95
N ALA A 135 2.26 -9.65 0.32
CA ALA A 135 1.10 -10.29 0.92
C ALA A 135 1.46 -11.14 2.14
N GLU A 136 2.57 -11.88 2.09
CA GLU A 136 3.04 -12.65 3.25
C GLU A 136 3.55 -11.74 4.37
N GLY A 137 4.32 -10.70 4.04
CA GLY A 137 4.76 -9.72 5.05
C GLY A 137 3.60 -9.06 5.79
N ILE A 138 2.57 -8.61 5.07
CA ILE A 138 1.33 -8.07 5.67
C ILE A 138 0.64 -9.12 6.54
N THR A 139 0.60 -10.38 6.08
CA THR A 139 -0.03 -11.48 6.82
C THR A 139 0.62 -11.64 8.19
N PHE A 140 1.95 -11.78 8.25
CA PHE A 140 2.68 -11.93 9.51
C PHE A 140 2.59 -10.68 10.39
N GLY A 141 2.62 -9.49 9.80
CA GLY A 141 2.45 -8.23 10.52
C GLY A 141 1.10 -8.13 11.22
N VAL A 142 0.00 -8.35 10.50
CA VAL A 142 -1.37 -8.24 11.03
C VAL A 142 -1.66 -9.33 12.07
N LEU A 143 -1.16 -10.55 11.86
CA LEU A 143 -1.30 -11.64 12.84
C LEU A 143 -0.51 -11.34 14.12
N SER A 144 0.72 -10.84 14.00
CA SER A 144 1.52 -10.42 15.16
C SER A 144 0.85 -9.28 15.91
N PHE A 145 0.25 -8.32 15.20
CA PHE A 145 -0.50 -7.23 15.81
C PHE A 145 -1.65 -7.73 16.67
N THR A 146 -2.48 -8.60 16.09
CA THR A 146 -3.65 -9.15 16.77
C THR A 146 -3.25 -10.01 17.97
N LEU A 147 -2.21 -10.83 17.81
CA LEU A 147 -1.68 -11.68 18.89
C LEU A 147 -1.13 -10.85 20.05
N LEU A 148 -0.30 -9.84 19.77
CA LEU A 148 0.32 -9.02 20.82
C LEU A 148 -0.70 -8.16 21.57
N LYS A 149 -1.66 -7.54 20.87
CA LYS A 149 -2.74 -6.80 21.52
C LYS A 149 -3.64 -7.71 22.34
N LEU A 150 -3.86 -8.96 21.92
CA LEU A 150 -4.62 -9.95 22.67
C LEU A 150 -3.90 -10.38 23.96
N VAL A 151 -2.62 -10.76 23.87
CA VAL A 151 -1.82 -11.20 25.03
C VAL A 151 -1.58 -10.05 26.01
N SER A 152 -1.46 -8.82 25.51
CA SER A 152 -1.28 -7.62 26.34
C SER A 152 -2.58 -7.09 26.96
N GLY A 153 -3.72 -7.74 26.73
CA GLY A 153 -5.03 -7.33 27.25
C GLY A 153 -5.65 -6.10 26.58
N LYS A 154 -5.03 -5.55 25.55
CA LYS A 154 -5.48 -4.37 24.78
C LYS A 154 -6.53 -4.72 23.71
N ILE A 155 -7.47 -5.62 24.03
CA ILE A 155 -8.43 -6.17 23.06
C ILE A 155 -9.36 -5.08 22.49
N LYS A 156 -9.65 -4.04 23.28
CA LYS A 156 -10.53 -2.92 22.89
C LYS A 156 -9.94 -2.02 21.80
N GLU A 157 -8.61 -2.06 21.59
CA GLU A 157 -7.94 -1.29 20.54
C GLU A 157 -7.98 -2.00 19.18
N ILE A 158 -8.38 -3.28 19.16
CA ILE A 158 -8.48 -4.06 17.93
C ILE A 158 -9.84 -3.80 17.29
N SER A 159 -9.85 -3.23 16.09
CA SER A 159 -11.09 -3.06 15.33
C SER A 159 -11.72 -4.41 14.96
N LEU A 160 -13.05 -4.45 14.83
CA LEU A 160 -13.77 -5.65 14.37
C LEU A 160 -13.26 -6.14 13.01
N PHE A 161 -12.90 -5.20 12.13
CA PHE A 161 -12.34 -5.52 10.82
C PHE A 161 -10.99 -6.25 10.93
N THR A 162 -10.09 -5.77 11.80
CA THR A 162 -8.79 -6.42 12.04
C THR A 162 -8.98 -7.83 12.57
N TRP A 163 -9.97 -8.05 13.43
CA TRP A 163 -10.33 -9.38 13.91
C TRP A 163 -10.76 -10.34 12.81
N ILE A 164 -11.68 -9.89 11.96
CA ILE A 164 -12.17 -10.68 10.81
C ILE A 164 -11.01 -10.97 9.85
N LEU A 165 -10.19 -9.96 9.56
CA LEU A 165 -9.03 -10.10 8.68
C LEU A 165 -8.03 -11.12 9.23
N SER A 166 -7.70 -11.03 10.51
CA SER A 166 -6.79 -11.99 11.17
C SER A 166 -7.35 -13.40 11.16
N ALA A 167 -8.66 -13.59 11.36
CA ALA A 167 -9.28 -14.90 11.24
C ALA A 167 -9.15 -15.48 9.82
N PHE A 168 -9.40 -14.67 8.78
CA PHE A 168 -9.21 -15.07 7.38
C PHE A 168 -7.76 -15.42 7.06
N LEU A 169 -6.81 -14.62 7.56
CA LEU A 169 -5.38 -14.84 7.36
C LEU A 169 -4.89 -16.11 8.06
N LEU A 170 -5.37 -16.41 9.26
CA LEU A 170 -5.12 -17.69 9.92
C LEU A 170 -5.65 -18.83 9.07
N LEU A 171 -6.88 -18.71 8.57
CA LEU A 171 -7.50 -19.74 7.73
C LEU A 171 -6.67 -19.98 6.45
N LYS A 172 -6.18 -18.92 5.79
CA LYS A 172 -5.26 -19.01 4.64
C LYS A 172 -4.01 -19.83 4.97
N ILE A 173 -3.42 -19.66 6.16
CA ILE A 173 -2.21 -20.40 6.59
C ILE A 173 -2.54 -21.86 6.93
N PHE A 174 -3.67 -22.11 7.59
CA PHE A 174 -4.05 -23.47 8.01
C PHE A 174 -4.63 -24.33 6.89
N MET A 175 -5.26 -23.74 5.87
CA MET A 175 -5.86 -24.46 4.76
C MET A 175 -4.90 -25.43 4.04
N PRO A 176 -3.66 -25.04 3.64
CA PRO A 176 -2.71 -25.98 3.04
C PRO A 176 -2.26 -27.10 4.00
N ILE A 177 -2.22 -26.84 5.31
CA ILE A 177 -1.87 -27.84 6.33
C ILE A 177 -3.00 -28.86 6.51
N ILE A 178 -4.24 -28.39 6.55
CA ILE A 178 -5.45 -29.23 6.62
C ILE A 178 -5.56 -30.10 5.36
N GLN A 179 -5.32 -29.53 4.19
CA GLN A 179 -5.37 -30.26 2.92
C GLN A 179 -4.30 -31.34 2.82
N LYS A 180 -3.12 -31.12 3.44
CA LYS A 180 -2.04 -32.11 3.55
C LYS A 180 -2.29 -33.19 4.62
N MET A 181 -3.22 -32.98 5.55
CA MET A 181 -3.68 -34.01 6.50
C MET A 181 -4.82 -34.87 5.94
N ILE A 182 -5.57 -34.35 4.99
CA ILE A 182 -6.71 -35.03 4.37
C ILE A 182 -6.28 -35.93 3.19
N ASN A 183 -5.16 -35.63 2.54
CA ASN A 183 -4.55 -36.40 1.44
C ASN A 183 -3.41 -37.28 1.95
#